data_AF-A0A0L9UFU4-F1
#
_entry.id   AF-A0A0L9UFU4-F1
#
_cell.length_a   1.000
_cell.length_b   1.000
_cell.length_c   1.000
_cell.angle_alpha   90.00
_cell.angle_beta   90.00
_cell.angle_gamma   90.00
#
_symmetry.space_group_name_H-M   'P 1'
#
loop_
_entity.id
_entity.type
_entity.pdbx_description
1 polymer ?
#
loop_
_entity_poly.entity_id
_entity_poly.type
_entity_poly.pdbx_seq_one_letter_code
_entity_poly.pdbx_strand_id
1 'polypeptide(L)'
;MWQETRSKAQGISAQNKNPHLLSRGGYMKLEEKIMKQKLDSRLSLSEGGDPSPPPSPPSRHEKWKLARLRSSGSYTSDTTREIYERITDQEGSPTPKKTHLSEDDPLGALDELVNIISDASMSVH
;
A
#
# COMPACT_ATOMS: atom_id res chain seq x y z
N MET A 1 14.64 25.90 25.50
CA MET A 1 14.99 24.64 24.78
C MET A 1 13.79 23.69 24.55
N TRP A 2 13.10 23.16 25.57
CA TRP A 2 11.98 22.20 25.35
C TRP A 2 10.76 22.75 24.60
N GLN A 3 10.40 24.03 24.83
CA GLN A 3 9.28 24.66 24.12
C GLN A 3 9.58 24.79 22.62
N GLU A 4 10.78 25.23 22.24
CA GLU A 4 11.21 25.31 20.84
C GLU A 4 11.22 23.94 20.16
N THR A 5 11.69 22.89 20.84
CA THR A 5 11.65 21.51 20.32
C THR A 5 10.22 21.05 20.02
N ARG A 6 9.28 21.32 20.93
CA ARG A 6 7.85 20.99 20.73
C ARG A 6 7.27 21.80 19.57
N SER A 7 7.56 23.10 19.50
CA SER A 7 7.05 23.98 18.44
C SER A 7 7.53 23.53 17.05
N LYS A 8 8.81 23.16 16.92
CA LYS A 8 9.36 22.62 15.67
C LYS A 8 8.69 21.30 15.27
N ALA A 9 8.52 20.38 16.21
CA ALA A 9 7.86 19.10 15.96
C ALA A 9 6.39 19.27 15.53
N GLN A 10 5.66 20.21 16.14
CA GLN A 10 4.29 20.56 15.75
C GLN A 10 4.24 21.17 14.35
N GLY A 11 5.19 22.05 14.00
CA GLY A 11 5.28 22.62 12.64
C GLY A 11 5.50 21.56 11.57
N ILE A 12 6.38 20.58 11.82
CA ILE A 12 6.60 19.45 10.91
C ILE A 12 5.35 18.58 10.81
N SER A 13 4.71 18.27 11.95
CA SER A 13 3.49 17.45 11.97
C SER A 13 2.31 18.12 11.26
N ALA A 14 2.19 19.45 11.35
CA ALA A 14 1.12 20.20 10.71
C ALA A 14 1.17 20.15 9.18
N GLN A 15 2.35 19.92 8.60
CA GLN A 15 2.53 19.77 7.15
C GLN A 15 2.19 18.37 6.63
N ASN A 16 1.91 17.40 7.51
CA ASN A 16 1.56 16.05 7.09
C ASN A 16 0.15 16.01 6.48
N LYS A 17 0.09 15.81 5.16
CA LYS A 17 -1.16 15.73 4.38
C LYS A 17 -2.01 14.48 4.68
N ASN A 18 -1.42 13.44 5.28
CA ASN A 18 -2.07 12.16 5.53
C ASN A 18 -1.73 11.61 6.94
N PRO A 19 -2.15 12.30 8.02
CA PRO A 19 -1.87 11.87 9.39
C PRO A 19 -2.60 10.57 9.71
N HIS A 20 -1.98 9.71 10.52
CA HIS A 20 -2.68 8.56 11.11
C HIS A 20 -3.37 8.99 12.41
N LEU A 21 -4.51 8.38 12.73
CA LEU A 21 -5.31 8.76 13.92
C LEU A 21 -4.95 7.95 15.18
N LEU A 22 -4.01 7.02 15.06
CA LEU A 22 -3.67 6.10 16.13
C LEU A 22 -2.66 6.70 17.12
N SER A 23 -2.87 6.44 18.41
CA SER A 23 -1.90 6.73 19.46
C SER A 23 -0.64 5.86 19.32
N ARG A 24 0.38 6.13 20.15
CA ARG A 24 1.53 5.22 20.29
C ARG A 24 1.03 3.81 20.68
N GLY A 25 1.51 2.78 19.98
CA GLY A 25 1.02 1.41 20.11
C GLY A 25 -0.36 1.12 19.48
N GLY A 26 -1.00 2.13 18.85
CA GLY A 26 -2.34 1.96 18.29
C GLY A 26 -2.42 0.98 17.12
N TYR A 27 -1.32 0.76 16.38
CA TYR A 27 -1.27 -0.29 15.34
C TYR A 27 -1.44 -1.70 15.92
N MET A 28 -0.85 -1.97 17.09
CA MET A 28 -0.99 -3.28 17.75
C MET A 28 -2.44 -3.54 18.15
N LYS A 29 -3.11 -2.52 18.71
CA LYS A 29 -4.54 -2.60 19.05
C LYS A 29 -5.43 -2.71 17.81
N LEU A 30 -5.07 -2.01 16.73
CA LEU A 30 -5.80 -2.11 15.46
C LEU A 30 -5.70 -3.52 14.88
N GLU A 31 -4.51 -4.12 14.88
CA GLU A 31 -4.26 -5.48 14.42
C GLU A 31 -5.05 -6.52 15.21
N GLU A 32 -5.05 -6.41 16.55
CA GLU A 32 -5.89 -7.23 17.42
C GLU A 32 -7.38 -7.11 17.08
N LYS A 33 -7.88 -5.87 16.87
CA LYS A 33 -9.26 -5.63 16.48
C LYS A 33 -9.61 -6.27 15.14
N ILE A 34 -8.72 -6.16 14.14
CA ILE A 34 -8.94 -6.76 12.82
C ILE A 34 -8.97 -8.29 12.92
N MET A 35 -8.03 -8.89 13.65
CA MET A 35 -7.98 -10.35 13.83
C MET A 35 -9.20 -10.85 14.59
N LYS A 36 -9.63 -10.14 15.65
CA LYS A 36 -10.85 -10.46 16.38
C LYS A 36 -12.08 -10.41 15.47
N GLN A 37 -12.23 -9.36 14.66
CA GLN A 37 -13.33 -9.28 13.71
C GLN A 37 -13.30 -10.42 12.68
N LYS A 38 -12.11 -10.78 12.15
CA LYS A 38 -11.94 -11.92 11.24
C LYS A 38 -12.31 -13.25 11.92
N LEU A 39 -12.02 -13.43 13.21
CA LEU A 39 -12.44 -14.60 14.00
C LEU A 39 -13.96 -14.64 14.18
N ASP A 40 -14.55 -13.55 14.65
CA ASP A 40 -15.99 -13.47 14.92
C ASP A 40 -16.81 -13.75 13.66
N SER A 41 -16.40 -13.19 12.51
CA SER A 41 -17.02 -13.46 11.21
C SER A 41 -16.89 -14.92 10.76
N ARG A 42 -15.80 -15.61 11.10
CA ARG A 42 -15.62 -17.04 10.79
C ARG A 42 -16.46 -17.93 11.70
N LEU A 43 -16.59 -17.59 12.98
CA LEU A 43 -17.45 -18.31 13.92
C LEU A 43 -18.93 -18.19 13.50
N SER A 44 -19.36 -17.03 13.02
CA SER A 44 -20.73 -16.87 12.49
C SER A 44 -20.99 -17.70 11.22
N LEU A 45 -19.95 -18.15 10.51
CA LEU A 45 -20.05 -18.91 9.27
C LEU A 45 -19.78 -20.42 9.46
N SER A 46 -19.23 -20.81 10.61
CA SER A 46 -18.83 -22.18 10.91
C SER A 46 -19.96 -22.92 11.62
N GLU A 47 -20.90 -23.45 10.84
CA GLU A 47 -21.88 -24.44 11.26
C GLU A 47 -21.25 -25.85 11.14
N GLY A 48 -20.21 -26.17 11.90
CA GLY A 48 -19.61 -27.52 11.81
C GLY A 48 -18.21 -27.69 12.39
N GLY A 49 -18.16 -28.07 13.67
CA GLY A 49 -17.32 -29.12 14.27
C GLY A 49 -15.78 -29.06 14.25
N ASP A 50 -15.12 -28.49 13.24
CA ASP A 50 -13.66 -28.55 13.12
C ASP A 50 -13.01 -27.19 13.46
N PRO A 51 -12.02 -27.12 14.39
CA PRO A 51 -11.31 -25.87 14.67
C PRO A 51 -10.61 -25.34 13.42
N SER A 52 -11.26 -24.34 12.82
CA SER A 52 -10.73 -23.58 11.70
C SER A 52 -9.37 -22.94 12.09
N PRO A 53 -8.34 -22.98 11.23
CA PRO A 53 -7.00 -22.47 11.54
C PRO A 53 -7.03 -20.98 11.93
N PRO A 54 -6.09 -20.44 12.72
CA PRO A 54 -6.11 -19.02 13.11
C PRO A 54 -6.11 -18.10 11.87
N PRO A 55 -6.76 -16.93 11.93
CA PRO A 55 -6.80 -16.01 10.80
C PRO A 55 -5.40 -15.48 10.51
N SER A 56 -5.12 -15.23 9.23
CA SER A 56 -3.87 -14.60 8.85
C SER A 56 -3.80 -13.16 9.40
N PRO A 57 -2.61 -12.71 9.83
CA PRO A 57 -2.40 -11.32 10.21
C PRO A 57 -2.81 -10.34 9.11
N PRO A 58 -3.31 -9.14 9.46
CA PRO A 58 -3.69 -8.14 8.47
C PRO A 58 -2.48 -7.61 7.69
N SER A 59 -2.70 -7.34 6.40
CA SER A 59 -1.64 -6.83 5.52
C SER A 59 -1.19 -5.43 5.94
N ARG A 60 0.01 -5.02 5.51
CA ARG A 60 0.48 -3.65 5.75
C ARG A 60 -0.47 -2.61 5.14
N HIS A 61 -1.02 -2.87 3.95
CA HIS A 61 -1.96 -1.98 3.28
C HIS A 61 -3.31 -1.93 3.99
N GLU A 62 -3.84 -3.07 4.45
CA GLU A 62 -5.05 -3.11 5.28
C GLU A 62 -4.87 -2.27 6.55
N LYS A 63 -3.74 -2.46 7.26
CA LYS A 63 -3.41 -1.68 8.46
C LYS A 63 -3.29 -0.18 8.15
N TRP A 64 -2.64 0.18 7.04
CA TRP A 64 -2.48 1.57 6.63
C TRP A 64 -3.83 2.25 6.31
N LYS A 65 -4.70 1.54 5.59
CA LYS A 65 -6.05 1.97 5.22
C LYS A 65 -6.90 2.25 6.47
N LEU A 66 -6.98 1.28 7.37
CA LEU A 66 -7.82 1.37 8.57
C LEU A 66 -7.30 2.37 9.61
N ALA A 67 -5.97 2.58 9.70
CA ALA A 67 -5.37 3.57 10.60
C ALA A 67 -5.70 5.03 10.24
N ARG A 68 -6.25 5.26 9.05
CA ARG A 68 -6.59 6.59 8.50
C ARG A 68 -8.09 6.77 8.25
N LEU A 69 -8.90 5.82 8.69
CA LEU A 69 -10.35 6.00 8.76
C LEU A 69 -10.72 6.53 10.15
N ARG A 70 -11.71 7.41 10.17
CA ARG A 70 -12.40 7.80 11.40
C ARG A 70 -13.24 6.63 11.91
N SER A 71 -13.64 6.68 13.18
CA SER A 71 -14.59 5.71 13.75
C SER A 71 -15.93 5.65 13.01
N SER A 72 -16.32 6.74 12.35
CA SER A 72 -17.48 6.84 11.45
C SER A 72 -17.30 6.13 10.10
N GLY A 73 -16.10 5.62 9.79
CA GLY A 73 -15.76 5.07 8.48
C GLY A 73 -15.43 6.11 7.41
N SER A 74 -15.45 7.41 7.75
CA SER A 74 -15.06 8.47 6.82
C SER A 74 -13.54 8.67 6.77
N TYR A 75 -13.05 9.13 5.61
CA TYR A 75 -11.63 9.43 5.38
C TYR A 75 -11.18 10.69 6.14
N THR A 76 -9.89 10.75 6.46
CA THR A 76 -9.27 11.93 7.10
C THR A 76 -9.04 13.10 6.13
N SER A 77 -8.86 12.81 4.84
CA SER A 77 -8.65 13.79 3.77
C SER A 77 -8.95 13.18 2.40
N ASP A 78 -9.17 14.02 1.39
CA ASP A 78 -9.36 13.56 0.01
C ASP A 78 -8.12 12.83 -0.53
N THR A 79 -6.92 13.28 -0.15
CA THR A 79 -5.67 12.58 -0.50
C THR A 79 -5.59 11.19 0.12
N THR A 80 -6.14 11.01 1.33
CA THR A 80 -6.21 9.69 1.97
C THR A 80 -7.13 8.76 1.17
N ARG A 81 -8.28 9.28 0.73
CA ARG A 81 -9.24 8.56 -0.11
C ARG A 81 -8.61 8.13 -1.44
N GLU A 82 -7.95 9.04 -2.14
CA GLU A 82 -7.32 8.75 -3.44
C GLU A 82 -6.25 7.65 -3.33
N ILE A 83 -5.43 7.68 -2.27
CA ILE A 83 -4.44 6.63 -2.02
C ILE A 83 -5.13 5.31 -1.66
N TYR A 84 -6.21 5.35 -0.86
CA TYR A 84 -6.99 4.17 -0.51
C TYR A 84 -7.55 3.47 -1.76
N GLU A 85 -8.14 4.24 -2.67
CA GLU A 85 -8.69 3.75 -3.94
C GLU A 85 -7.57 3.13 -4.78
N ARG A 86 -6.46 3.83 -5.00
CA ARG A 86 -5.30 3.29 -5.75
C ARG A 86 -4.73 1.99 -5.17
N ILE A 87 -4.67 1.86 -3.85
CA ILE A 87 -4.23 0.61 -3.20
C ILE A 87 -5.25 -0.51 -3.47
N THR A 88 -6.54 -0.20 -3.42
CA THR A 88 -7.61 -1.18 -3.60
C THR A 88 -7.67 -1.68 -5.05
N ASP A 89 -7.50 -0.78 -6.02
CA ASP A 89 -7.48 -1.10 -7.45
C ASP A 89 -6.28 -1.98 -7.82
N GLN A 90 -5.13 -1.80 -7.16
CA GLN A 90 -3.95 -2.64 -7.37
C GLN A 90 -4.07 -4.03 -6.74
N GLU A 91 -4.80 -4.20 -5.64
CA GLU A 91 -4.97 -5.51 -4.99
C GLU A 91 -5.91 -6.46 -5.77
N GLY A 92 -6.68 -5.95 -6.73
CA GLY A 92 -7.50 -6.74 -7.67
C GLY A 92 -6.88 -6.98 -9.05
N SER A 93 -5.75 -6.33 -9.36
CA SER A 93 -5.05 -6.50 -10.63
C SER A 93 -3.94 -7.53 -10.47
N PRO A 94 -3.80 -8.55 -11.35
CA PRO A 94 -2.55 -9.26 -11.46
C PRO A 94 -1.55 -8.20 -11.93
N THR A 95 -0.76 -7.68 -10.99
CA THR A 95 0.33 -6.77 -11.30
C THR A 95 1.07 -7.33 -12.51
N PRO A 96 1.31 -6.56 -13.59
CA PRO A 96 2.28 -7.00 -14.56
C PRO A 96 3.55 -7.25 -13.76
N LYS A 97 3.95 -8.52 -13.70
CA LYS A 97 5.27 -8.91 -13.21
C LYS A 97 6.19 -7.92 -13.89
N LYS A 98 6.98 -7.16 -13.12
CA LYS A 98 8.16 -6.53 -13.70
C LYS A 98 8.88 -7.68 -14.37
N THR A 99 8.77 -7.76 -15.70
CA THR A 99 9.55 -8.68 -16.49
C THR A 99 10.97 -8.35 -16.08
N HIS A 100 11.60 -9.30 -15.40
CA HIS A 100 13.03 -9.35 -15.28
C HIS A 100 13.50 -9.26 -16.73
N LEU A 101 13.99 -8.09 -17.15
CA LEU A 101 14.79 -7.96 -18.36
C LEU A 101 15.82 -9.08 -18.23
N SER A 102 15.69 -10.12 -19.05
CA SER A 102 16.64 -11.23 -19.00
C SER A 102 18.00 -10.64 -19.37
N GLU A 103 18.91 -10.63 -18.41
CA GLU A 103 20.32 -10.26 -18.61
C GLU A 103 21.07 -11.30 -19.47
N ASP A 104 20.36 -12.29 -20.03
CA ASP A 104 20.95 -13.44 -20.71
C ASP A 104 21.33 -13.20 -22.18
N ASP A 105 20.99 -12.04 -22.76
CA ASP A 105 21.58 -11.63 -24.05
C ASP A 105 21.70 -10.10 -24.19
N PRO A 106 22.75 -9.50 -23.60
CA PRO A 106 23.01 -8.07 -23.77
C PRO A 106 23.48 -7.71 -25.19
N LEU A 107 23.81 -8.69 -26.04
CA LEU A 107 24.28 -8.44 -27.41
C LEU A 107 23.11 -8.28 -28.39
N GLY A 108 22.04 -9.06 -28.22
CA GLY A 108 20.81 -8.90 -29.02
C GLY A 108 20.17 -7.52 -28.87
N ALA A 109 20.28 -6.90 -27.69
CA ALA A 109 19.75 -5.56 -27.44
C ALA A 109 20.52 -4.44 -28.17
N LEU A 110 21.80 -4.66 -28.51
CA LEU A 110 22.59 -3.70 -29.26
C LEU A 110 22.25 -3.71 -30.75
N ASP A 111 21.93 -4.88 -31.31
CA ASP A 111 21.53 -5.00 -32.72
C ASP A 111 20.20 -4.29 -33.00
N GLU A 112 19.25 -4.39 -32.07
CA GLU A 112 17.96 -3.71 -32.18
C GLU A 112 18.10 -2.18 -32.09
N LEU A 113 18.99 -1.67 -31.21
CA LEU A 113 19.31 -0.24 -31.13
C LEU A 113 20.01 0.28 -32.38
N VAL A 114 20.90 -0.51 -32.99
CA VAL A 114 21.60 -0.16 -34.23
C VAL A 114 20.61 -0.05 -35.40
N ASN A 115 19.64 -0.94 -35.49
CA ASN A 115 18.60 -0.89 -36.53
C ASN A 115 17.69 0.35 -36.36
N ILE A 116 17.31 0.71 -35.13
CA ILE A 116 16.50 1.90 -34.85
C ILE A 116 17.24 3.20 -35.23
N ILE A 117 18.54 3.29 -34.93
CA ILE A 117 19.34 4.48 -35.27
C ILE A 117 19.56 4.59 -36.78
N SER A 118 19.71 3.44 -37.46
CA SER A 118 19.93 3.39 -38.91
C SER A 118 18.67 3.81 -39.69
N ASP A 119 17.48 3.36 -39.27
CA ASP A 119 16.21 3.73 -39.90
C ASP A 119 15.83 5.20 -39.66
N ALA A 120 16.15 5.77 -38.49
CA ALA A 120 15.90 7.17 -38.19
C ALA A 120 16.79 8.14 -39.02
N SER A 121 17.89 7.65 -39.60
CA SER A 121 18.82 8.46 -40.39
C SER A 121 18.45 8.54 -41.88
N MET A 122 17.41 7.84 -42.35
CA MET A 122 16.96 7.89 -43.76
C MET A 122 15.65 8.68 -43.98
N SER A 123 15.33 9.63 -43.10
CA SER A 123 14.29 10.64 -43.35
C SER A 123 14.81 12.07 -43.21
N VAL A 124 15.70 12.48 -44.12
CA VAL A 124 15.86 13.88 -44.54
C VAL A 124 16.33 13.87 -46.00
N HIS A 125 15.49 14.50 -46.82
CA HIS A 125 15.41 14.63 -48.28
C HIS A 125 16.64 14.31 -49.15
#